data_AF-A0A0J7L609-F1
#
_entry.id   AF-A0A0J7L609-F1
#
_cell.length_a   1.000
_cell.length_b   1.000
_cell.length_c   1.000
_cell.angle_alpha   90.00
_cell.angle_beta   90.00
_cell.angle_gamma   90.00
#
_symmetry.space_group_name_H-M   'P 1'
#
loop_
_entity.id
_entity.type
_entity.pdbx_description
1 polymer ?
#
loop_
_entity_poly.entity_id
_entity_poly.type
_entity_poly.pdbx_seq_one_letter_code
_entity_poly.pdbx_strand_id
1 'polypeptide(L)'
;MDVLNYFATQEWKFTNDRLHALMAKLTSKDRENFFCDVRDIDWNVYFETYIRGIRVYLIKDPLDTLPQARVKWQSPSFGPSSADRLAKKSMCLDLRLTSLVNPQIKRRRDEERGAKMRMS
;
A
#
# COMPACT_ATOMS: atom_id res chain seq x y z
N MET A 1 3.84 -27.66 -3.47
CA MET A 1 3.62 -26.29 -4.02
C MET A 1 4.98 -25.62 -4.14
N ASP A 2 5.93 -26.26 -4.81
CA ASP A 2 7.36 -25.93 -4.63
C ASP A 2 7.85 -24.88 -5.63
N VAL A 3 7.23 -24.85 -6.82
CA VAL A 3 7.52 -23.84 -7.84
C VAL A 3 7.05 -22.45 -7.42
N LEU A 4 5.85 -22.33 -6.84
CA LEU A 4 5.32 -21.05 -6.37
C LEU A 4 6.14 -20.48 -5.22
N ASN A 5 6.66 -21.35 -4.34
CA ASN A 5 7.48 -20.92 -3.21
C ASN A 5 8.72 -20.16 -3.69
N TYR A 6 9.39 -20.68 -4.72
CA TYR A 6 10.55 -20.00 -5.31
C TYR A 6 10.24 -18.59 -5.82
N PHE A 7 9.10 -18.37 -6.48
CA PHE A 7 8.75 -17.04 -6.98
C PHE A 7 8.24 -16.11 -5.88
N ALA A 8 7.55 -16.66 -4.89
CA ALA A 8 6.90 -15.89 -3.83
C ALA A 8 7.84 -15.47 -2.70
N THR A 9 8.90 -16.24 -2.40
CA THR A 9 9.77 -15.97 -1.24
C THR A 9 11.06 -15.23 -1.59
N GLN A 10 11.36 -15.04 -2.87
CA GLN A 10 12.57 -14.36 -3.30
C GLN A 10 12.34 -12.84 -3.35
N GLU A 11 13.32 -12.08 -2.86
CA GLU A 11 13.30 -10.62 -2.98
C GLU A 11 13.82 -10.22 -4.36
N TRP A 12 12.98 -9.55 -5.13
CA TRP A 12 13.33 -9.06 -6.46
C TRP A 12 13.60 -7.56 -6.40
N LYS A 13 14.85 -7.17 -6.66
CA LYS A 13 15.23 -5.77 -6.79
C LYS A 13 15.12 -5.34 -8.24
N PHE A 14 14.03 -4.65 -8.57
CA PHE A 14 13.86 -4.03 -9.88
C PHE A 14 14.37 -2.59 -9.85
N THR A 15 15.37 -2.28 -10.68
CA THR A 15 15.78 -0.89 -10.94
C THR A 15 15.08 -0.37 -12.19
N ASN A 16 14.70 0.91 -12.18
CA ASN A 16 13.94 1.50 -13.26
C ASN A 16 14.62 2.73 -13.88
N ASP A 17 15.95 2.72 -13.88
CA ASP A 17 16.79 3.87 -14.24
C ASP A 17 16.52 4.34 -15.68
N ARG A 18 16.26 3.39 -16.59
CA ARG A 18 15.96 3.68 -18.00
C ARG A 18 14.61 4.38 -18.16
N LEU A 19 13.59 3.99 -17.38
CA LEU A 19 12.30 4.67 -17.40
C LEU A 19 12.45 6.09 -16.85
N HIS A 20 13.19 6.28 -15.76
CA HIS A 20 13.45 7.62 -15.22
C HIS A 20 14.19 8.52 -16.23
N ALA A 21 15.19 7.98 -16.92
CA ALA A 21 15.90 8.71 -17.98
C ALA A 21 15.00 9.07 -19.17
N LEU A 22 14.06 8.19 -19.54
CA LEU A 22 13.05 8.46 -20.56
C LEU A 22 12.09 9.57 -20.10
N MET A 23 11.56 9.47 -18.88
CA MET A 23 10.67 10.46 -18.28
C MET A 23 11.30 11.85 -18.18
N ALA A 24 12.61 11.94 -17.95
CA ALA A 24 13.34 13.20 -17.93
C ALA A 24 13.48 13.85 -19.32
N LYS A 25 13.39 13.07 -20.41
CA LYS A 25 13.49 13.56 -21.80
C LYS A 25 12.15 13.92 -22.42
N LEU A 26 11.03 13.51 -21.80
CA LEU A 26 9.69 13.80 -22.29
C LEU A 26 9.33 15.28 -22.11
N THR A 27 8.58 15.83 -23.07
CA THR A 27 8.06 17.20 -22.96
C THR A 27 6.96 17.27 -21.89
N SER A 28 6.70 18.45 -21.34
CA SER A 28 5.64 18.63 -20.33
C SER A 28 4.27 18.15 -20.82
N LYS A 29 3.98 18.33 -22.12
CA LYS A 29 2.74 17.90 -22.76
C LYS A 29 2.66 16.36 -22.85
N ASP A 30 3.73 15.71 -23.28
CA ASP A 30 3.75 14.25 -23.39
C ASP A 30 3.73 13.60 -22.00
N ARG A 31 4.33 14.23 -20.99
CA ARG A 31 4.30 13.74 -19.61
C ARG A 31 2.90 13.76 -19.00
N GLU A 32 2.08 14.75 -19.37
CA GLU A 32 0.68 14.81 -18.95
C GLU A 32 -0.16 13.74 -19.68
N ASN A 33 0.13 13.52 -20.97
CA ASN A 33 -0.55 12.51 -21.77
C ASN A 33 -0.18 11.07 -21.39
N PHE A 34 1.05 10.85 -20.90
CA PHE A 34 1.60 9.56 -20.48
C PHE A 34 2.04 9.61 -19.02
N PHE A 35 1.04 9.58 -18.13
CA PHE A 35 1.29 9.55 -16.70
C PHE A 35 1.89 8.21 -16.27
N CYS A 36 3.21 8.17 -16.10
CA CYS A 36 3.94 6.95 -15.73
C CYS A 36 4.64 7.06 -14.36
N ASP A 37 4.35 8.09 -13.56
CA ASP A 37 4.94 8.23 -12.23
C ASP A 37 4.06 7.55 -11.16
N VAL A 38 4.52 6.38 -10.72
CA VAL A 38 3.82 5.57 -9.70
C VAL A 38 3.89 6.21 -8.31
N ARG A 39 4.77 7.21 -8.10
CA ARG A 39 4.93 7.89 -6.80
C ARG A 39 3.80 8.85 -6.49
N ASP A 40 3.12 9.35 -7.53
CA ASP A 40 2.03 10.31 -7.41
C ASP A 40 0.67 9.63 -7.20
N ILE A 41 0.63 8.29 -7.19
CA ILE A 41 -0.59 7.52 -6.93
C ILE A 41 -0.88 7.52 -5.42
N ASP A 42 -2.09 7.91 -5.03
CA ASP A 42 -2.60 7.64 -3.69
C ASP A 42 -2.93 6.15 -3.55
N TRP A 43 -1.96 5.41 -3.03
CA TRP A 43 -2.05 3.97 -2.85
C TRP A 43 -3.24 3.55 -1.96
N ASN A 44 -3.66 4.35 -0.98
CA ASN A 44 -4.77 3.97 -0.12
C ASN A 44 -6.07 3.93 -0.90
N VAL A 45 -6.34 4.98 -1.68
CA VAL A 45 -7.55 5.08 -2.51
C VAL A 45 -7.52 4.05 -3.63
N TYR A 46 -6.36 3.87 -4.25
CA TYR A 46 -6.17 2.87 -5.30
C TYR A 46 -6.50 1.46 -4.81
N PHE A 47 -5.90 1.02 -3.70
CA PHE A 47 -6.13 -0.32 -3.18
C PHE A 47 -7.56 -0.50 -2.64
N GLU A 48 -8.14 0.52 -2.00
CA GLU A 48 -9.52 0.44 -1.52
C GLU A 48 -10.50 0.20 -2.67
N THR A 49 -10.39 0.98 -3.74
CA THR A 49 -11.26 0.84 -4.92
C THR A 49 -10.97 -0.45 -5.68
N TYR A 50 -9.71 -0.83 -5.82
CA TYR A 50 -9.29 -2.05 -6.50
C TYR A 50 -9.82 -3.31 -5.80
N ILE A 51 -9.63 -3.43 -4.48
CA ILE A 51 -10.10 -4.60 -3.71
C ILE A 51 -11.63 -4.67 -3.74
N ARG A 52 -12.31 -3.52 -3.65
CA ARG A 52 -13.77 -3.45 -3.78
C ARG A 52 -14.23 -3.96 -5.15
N GLY A 53 -13.54 -3.57 -6.21
CA GLY A 53 -13.80 -4.03 -7.58
C GLY A 53 -13.63 -5.54 -7.73
N ILE A 54 -12.52 -6.09 -7.25
CA ILE A 54 -12.29 -7.55 -7.25
C ILE A 54 -13.43 -8.28 -6.56
N ARG A 55 -13.83 -7.81 -5.38
CA ARG A 55 -14.87 -8.47 -4.59
C ARG A 55 -16.21 -8.53 -5.33
N VAL A 56 -16.64 -7.40 -5.89
CA VAL A 56 -17.95 -7.31 -6.55
C VAL A 56 -17.96 -8.00 -7.91
N TYR A 57 -16.90 -7.86 -8.70
CA TYR A 57 -16.91 -8.29 -10.11
C TYR A 57 -16.27 -9.66 -10.33
N LEU A 58 -15.18 -9.97 -9.63
CA LEU A 58 -14.49 -11.26 -9.79
C LEU A 58 -15.06 -12.31 -8.83
N ILE A 59 -15.15 -11.96 -7.55
CA ILE A 59 -15.62 -12.87 -6.49
C ILE A 59 -17.16 -12.94 -6.46
N LYS A 60 -17.84 -11.94 -7.02
CA LYS A 60 -19.31 -11.80 -7.02
C LYS A 60 -19.92 -11.75 -5.62
N ASP A 61 -19.19 -11.20 -4.65
CA ASP A 61 -19.66 -11.03 -3.27
C ASP A 61 -20.11 -9.58 -3.03
N PRO A 62 -21.38 -9.35 -2.63
CA PRO A 62 -21.89 -8.01 -2.38
C PRO A 62 -21.20 -7.33 -1.20
N LEU A 63 -21.21 -6.00 -1.22
CA LEU A 63 -20.57 -5.19 -0.17
C LEU A 63 -21.32 -5.27 1.17
N ASP A 64 -22.58 -5.69 1.16
CA ASP A 64 -23.41 -5.86 2.36
C ASP A 64 -22.89 -6.98 3.27
N THR A 65 -22.07 -7.89 2.74
CA THR A 65 -21.41 -8.97 3.49
C THR A 65 -20.22 -8.44 4.32
N LEU A 66 -19.70 -7.24 4.05
CA LEU A 66 -18.57 -6.64 4.78
C LEU A 66 -18.77 -6.52 6.31
N PRO A 67 -19.89 -5.97 6.82
CA PRO A 67 -20.11 -5.87 8.26
C PRO A 67 -20.09 -7.23 8.95
N GLN A 68 -20.71 -8.25 8.33
CA GLN A 68 -20.72 -9.61 8.88
C GLN A 68 -19.31 -10.24 8.86
N ALA A 69 -18.57 -10.07 7.76
CA ALA A 69 -17.19 -10.52 7.66
C ALA A 69 -16.28 -9.85 8.69
N ARG A 70 -16.51 -8.56 8.98
CA ARG A 70 -15.75 -7.81 10.00
C ARG A 70 -16.05 -8.29 11.41
N VAL A 71 -17.32 -8.54 11.73
CA VAL A 71 -17.72 -9.14 13.02
C VAL A 71 -17.10 -10.54 13.17
N LYS A 72 -17.13 -11.36 12.12
CA LYS A 72 -16.50 -12.68 12.12
C LYS A 72 -14.99 -12.62 12.31
N TRP A 73 -14.30 -11.69 11.65
CA TRP A 73 -12.86 -11.45 11.81
C TRP A 73 -12.47 -10.95 13.20
N GLN A 74 -13.37 -10.24 13.88
CA GLN A 74 -13.18 -9.73 15.23
C GLN A 74 -13.59 -10.73 16.32
N SER A 75 -14.27 -11.81 15.95
CA SER A 75 -14.75 -12.83 16.90
C SER A 75 -13.57 -13.62 17.53
N PRO A 76 -13.58 -13.91 18.83
CA PRO A 76 -12.52 -14.66 19.52
C PRO A 76 -12.27 -16.07 18.97
N SER A 77 -13.28 -16.70 18.38
CA SER A 77 -13.17 -18.03 17.76
C SER A 77 -12.39 -18.02 16.44
N PHE A 78 -12.30 -16.87 15.78
CA PHE A 78 -11.37 -16.54 14.70
C PHE A 78 -10.28 -15.58 15.22
N GLY A 79 -9.90 -15.72 16.49
CA GLY A 79 -8.90 -14.87 17.13
C GLY A 79 -7.59 -14.87 16.34
N PRO A 80 -6.84 -13.76 16.33
CA PRO A 80 -5.65 -13.63 15.51
C PRO A 80 -4.69 -14.77 15.83
N SER A 81 -4.41 -15.59 14.82
CA SER A 81 -3.27 -16.50 14.85
C SER A 81 -2.03 -15.70 15.27
N SER A 82 -1.02 -16.35 15.82
CA SER A 82 0.31 -15.71 16.02
C SER A 82 0.76 -14.97 14.75
N ALA A 83 0.41 -15.49 13.56
CA ALA A 83 0.59 -14.83 12.26
C ALA A 83 -0.19 -13.51 12.09
N ASP A 84 -1.44 -13.40 12.56
CA ASP A 84 -2.26 -12.18 12.44
C ASP A 84 -1.82 -11.08 13.43
N ARG A 85 -1.27 -11.46 14.58
CA ARG A 85 -0.60 -10.52 15.50
C ARG A 85 0.68 -9.99 14.88
N LEU A 86 1.44 -10.85 14.19
CA LEU A 86 2.57 -10.46 13.37
C LEU A 86 2.15 -9.62 12.17
N ALA A 87 1.01 -9.86 11.52
CA ALA A 87 0.51 -9.03 10.41
C ALA A 87 0.04 -7.65 10.87
N LYS A 88 -0.63 -7.54 12.03
CA LYS A 88 -0.92 -6.24 12.67
C LYS A 88 0.36 -5.52 13.09
N LYS A 89 1.37 -6.25 13.62
CA LYS A 89 2.70 -5.68 13.88
C LYS A 89 3.45 -5.32 12.60
N SER A 90 3.34 -6.12 11.54
CA SER A 90 4.02 -5.95 10.25
C SER A 90 3.41 -4.77 9.51
N MET A 91 2.09 -4.66 9.39
CA MET A 91 1.42 -3.50 8.81
C MET A 91 1.72 -2.21 9.60
N CYS A 92 1.83 -2.28 10.93
CA CYS A 92 2.23 -1.13 11.76
C CYS A 92 3.75 -0.87 11.70
N LEU A 93 4.58 -1.87 11.41
CA LEU A 93 6.01 -1.74 11.09
C LEU A 93 6.22 -1.23 9.66
N ASP A 94 5.37 -1.57 8.70
CA ASP A 94 5.41 -1.15 7.31
C ASP A 94 5.05 0.33 7.21
N LEU A 95 4.13 0.84 8.04
CA LEU A 95 3.95 2.29 8.23
C LEU A 95 5.16 3.00 8.89
N ARG A 96 6.03 2.27 9.59
CA ARG A 96 7.32 2.79 10.11
C ARG A 96 8.45 2.60 9.09
N LEU A 97 8.47 1.53 8.31
CA LEU A 97 9.45 1.24 7.28
C LEU A 97 9.25 2.15 6.06
N THR A 98 8.01 2.40 5.64
CA THR A 98 7.68 3.42 4.62
C THR A 98 8.12 4.83 5.04
N SER A 99 8.17 5.12 6.35
CA SER A 99 8.75 6.37 6.88
C SER A 99 10.29 6.39 6.96
N LEU A 100 10.93 5.22 6.91
CA LEU A 100 12.38 5.07 6.85
C LEU A 100 12.90 5.01 5.40
N VAL A 101 12.09 4.51 4.47
CA VAL A 101 12.45 4.31 3.06
C VAL A 101 11.99 5.49 2.18
N ASN A 102 10.99 6.27 2.60
CA ASN A 102 10.51 7.44 1.84
C ASN A 102 10.81 8.78 2.55
N PRO A 103 11.87 9.51 2.15
CA PRO A 103 12.26 10.75 2.81
C PRO A 103 11.21 11.88 2.73
N GLN A 104 10.27 11.83 1.77
CA GLN A 104 9.19 12.83 1.67
C GLN A 104 8.11 12.66 2.76
N ILE A 105 7.82 11.40 3.14
CA ILE A 105 6.79 11.06 4.14
C ILE A 105 7.30 11.39 5.56
N LYS A 106 8.61 11.25 5.80
CA LYS A 106 9.25 11.65 7.06
C LYS A 106 9.19 13.16 7.27
N ARG A 107 9.48 13.96 6.24
CA ARG A 107 9.42 15.43 6.32
C ARG A 107 8.02 15.96 6.64
N ARG A 108 6.97 15.48 5.97
CA ARG A 108 5.59 15.89 6.29
C ARG A 108 5.18 15.53 7.72
N ARG A 109 5.54 14.33 8.20
CA ARG A 109 5.19 13.88 9.55
C ARG A 109 5.93 14.63 10.66
N ASP A 110 7.14 15.12 10.38
CA ASP A 110 7.93 15.93 11.32
C ASP A 110 7.46 17.39 11.32
N GLU A 111 6.99 17.90 10.18
CA GLU A 111 6.38 19.22 10.03
C GLU A 111 5.00 19.29 10.73
N GLU A 112 4.15 18.26 10.59
CA GLU A 112 2.88 18.15 11.32
C GLU A 112 3.08 17.98 12.83
N ARG A 113 4.10 17.23 13.28
CA ARG A 113 4.44 17.12 14.71
C ARG A 113 4.98 18.43 15.26
N GLY A 114 5.79 19.14 14.49
CA GLY A 114 6.28 20.47 14.85
C GLY A 114 5.19 21.54 14.88
N ALA A 115 4.14 21.42 14.05
CA ALA A 115 2.98 22.29 14.08
C ALA A 115 2.10 22.00 15.31
N LYS A 116 1.88 20.72 15.64
CA LYS A 116 1.07 20.30 16.79
C LYS A 116 1.71 20.66 18.13
N MET A 117 3.03 20.73 18.20
CA MET A 117 3.78 21.12 19.40
C MET A 117 3.89 22.64 19.60
N ARG A 118 3.60 23.45 18.58
CA ARG A 118 3.51 24.92 18.67
C ARG A 118 2.10 25.43 18.99
N MET A 119 1.11 24.55 18.95
CA MET A 119 -0.30 24.85 19.25
C MET A 119 -0.74 24.33 20.62
N SER A 120 0.21 23.94 21.47
CA SER A 120 0.02 23.55 22.87
C SER A 120 0.95 24.35 23.76
#